data_AF-A0A2P4YB52-F1
#
_entry.id   AF-A0A2P4YB52-F1
#
_cell.length_a   1.000
_cell.length_b   1.000
_cell.length_c   1.000
_cell.angle_alpha   90.00
_cell.angle_beta   90.00
_cell.angle_gamma   90.00
#
_symmetry.space_group_name_H-M   'P 1'
#
loop_
_entity.id
_entity.type
_entity.pdbx_description
1 polymer ?
#
loop_
_entity_poly.entity_id
_entity_poly.type
_entity_poly.pdbx_seq_one_letter_code
_entity_poly.pdbx_strand_id
1 'polypeptide(L)'
;MDMSAENPFADLMTKAVKLKGAQQAQLRTQFDSWPQYFQHSLFMQESVVTVRTKPFPERIAAAEEMKHTGNAHFNGEALEEAVAEYEKALAVFKYLENKDPGWKKKGIEDSDMLITDFQCNNPEDQKRLTLLKISCYLNIAVAKLKLKEYAVCIQACDDTLDLDPKNVKAYYRRAQALITPPSSGALEFDRAISNLQKAYAIDRENREVRKLLRELMEQRSKQRALDKETFSGMFNRGQVYGDE
;
A
#
# COMPACT_ATOMS: atom_id res chain seq x y z
N MET A 1 34.56 -29.49 -25.84
CA MET A 1 35.13 -28.73 -24.72
C MET A 1 34.35 -27.44 -24.66
N ASP A 2 33.31 -27.40 -23.84
CA ASP A 2 32.50 -26.20 -23.65
C ASP A 2 33.18 -25.31 -22.61
N MET A 3 33.53 -24.10 -23.02
CA MET A 3 34.30 -23.11 -22.25
C MET A 3 33.35 -22.12 -21.59
N SER A 4 32.51 -22.58 -20.67
CA SER A 4 31.78 -21.71 -19.75
C SER A 4 32.44 -21.77 -18.37
N ALA A 5 33.67 -21.27 -18.28
CA ALA A 5 34.23 -20.89 -16.98
C ALA A 5 33.41 -19.70 -16.47
N GLU A 6 32.39 -19.97 -15.65
CA GLU A 6 31.70 -18.97 -14.85
C GLU A 6 32.76 -18.11 -14.16
N ASN A 7 32.77 -16.80 -14.45
CA ASN A 7 33.76 -15.87 -13.91
C ASN A 7 33.71 -15.91 -12.37
N PRO A 8 34.70 -16.50 -11.69
CA PRO A 8 34.63 -16.75 -10.25
C PRO A 8 34.55 -15.46 -9.44
N PHE A 9 35.10 -14.36 -9.98
CA PHE A 9 35.01 -13.04 -9.37
C PHE A 9 33.61 -12.46 -9.49
N ALA A 10 32.92 -12.65 -10.62
CA ALA A 10 31.54 -12.21 -10.79
C ALA A 10 30.58 -12.98 -9.85
N ASP A 11 30.80 -14.28 -9.67
CA ASP A 11 30.06 -15.09 -8.69
C ASP A 11 30.34 -14.64 -7.25
N LEU A 12 31.62 -14.41 -6.90
CA LEU A 12 32.02 -13.87 -5.59
C LEU A 12 31.34 -12.51 -5.31
N MET A 13 31.35 -11.59 -6.27
CA MET A 13 30.70 -10.28 -6.14
C MET A 13 29.19 -10.43 -5.97
N THR A 14 28.55 -11.34 -6.72
CA THR A 14 27.12 -11.62 -6.59
C THR A 14 26.78 -12.16 -5.20
N LYS A 15 27.59 -13.09 -4.68
CA LYS A 15 27.45 -13.63 -3.32
C LYS A 15 27.66 -12.55 -2.25
N ALA A 16 28.64 -11.68 -2.43
CA ALA A 16 28.91 -10.55 -1.51
C ALA A 16 27.74 -9.54 -1.49
N VAL A 17 27.18 -9.19 -2.65
CA VAL A 17 26.00 -8.31 -2.75
C VAL A 17 24.78 -8.95 -2.07
N LYS A 18 24.54 -10.25 -2.28
CA LYS A 18 23.45 -10.98 -1.60
C LYS A 18 23.65 -11.01 -0.08
N LEU A 19 24.87 -11.29 0.40
CA LEU A 19 25.19 -11.30 1.83
C LEU A 19 24.97 -9.92 2.45
N LYS A 20 25.47 -8.86 1.81
CA LYS A 20 25.26 -7.47 2.27
C LYS A 20 23.79 -7.09 2.25
N GLY A 21 23.03 -7.48 1.23
CA GLY A 21 21.59 -7.26 1.15
C GLY A 21 20.83 -7.97 2.27
N ALA A 22 21.18 -9.22 2.59
CA ALA A 22 20.56 -9.98 3.68
C ALA A 22 20.88 -9.37 5.06
N GLN A 23 22.13 -8.94 5.28
CA GLN A 23 22.52 -8.20 6.48
C GLN A 23 21.73 -6.89 6.61
N GLN A 24 21.61 -6.14 5.52
CA GLN A 24 20.85 -4.89 5.51
C GLN A 24 19.37 -5.12 5.83
N ALA A 25 18.76 -6.16 5.26
CA ALA A 25 17.35 -6.49 5.48
C ALA A 25 17.04 -6.77 6.97
N GLN A 26 18.01 -7.31 7.72
CA GLN A 26 17.87 -7.51 9.17
C GLN A 26 17.93 -6.19 9.96
N LEU A 27 18.57 -5.16 9.42
CA LEU A 27 18.74 -3.86 10.07
C LEU A 27 17.63 -2.86 9.74
N ARG A 28 16.81 -3.12 8.72
CA ARG A 28 15.76 -2.20 8.23
C ARG A 28 14.36 -2.80 8.20
N THR A 29 14.10 -3.77 9.06
CA THR A 29 12.82 -4.50 9.11
C THR A 29 11.62 -3.59 9.27
N GLN A 30 11.73 -2.53 10.08
CA GLN A 30 10.68 -1.54 10.26
C GLN A 30 10.51 -0.70 9.00
N PHE A 31 11.62 -0.20 8.43
CA PHE A 31 11.60 0.54 7.17
C PHE A 31 10.91 -0.24 6.04
N ASP A 32 11.29 -1.51 5.86
CA ASP A 32 10.74 -2.38 4.82
C ASP A 32 9.25 -2.73 5.06
N SER A 33 8.76 -2.60 6.30
CA SER A 33 7.35 -2.83 6.65
C SER A 33 6.42 -1.67 6.27
N TRP A 34 6.97 -0.45 6.14
CA TRP A 34 6.17 0.73 5.83
C TRP A 34 5.69 0.76 4.38
N PRO A 35 4.58 1.45 4.09
CA PRO A 35 4.14 1.64 2.72
C PRO A 35 5.22 2.34 1.88
N GLN A 36 5.33 1.93 0.62
CA GLN A 36 6.36 2.43 -0.29
C GLN A 36 6.36 3.96 -0.39
N TYR A 37 5.19 4.58 -0.46
CA TYR A 37 5.05 6.05 -0.48
C TYR A 37 5.62 6.74 0.76
N PHE A 38 5.60 6.07 1.92
CA PHE A 38 6.20 6.61 3.14
C PHE A 38 7.72 6.40 3.15
N GLN A 39 8.20 5.25 2.67
CA GLN A 39 9.64 5.00 2.48
C GLN A 39 10.28 6.04 1.55
N HIS A 40 9.61 6.41 0.46
CA HIS A 40 10.08 7.43 -0.49
C HIS A 40 10.29 8.82 0.16
N SER A 41 9.61 9.12 1.27
CA SER A 41 9.75 10.39 1.97
C SER A 41 11.19 10.68 2.46
N LEU A 42 11.99 9.62 2.67
CA LEU A 42 13.41 9.67 3.03
C LEU A 42 14.29 10.23 1.89
N PHE A 43 13.84 10.11 0.65
CA PHE A 43 14.61 10.45 -0.56
C PHE A 43 14.08 11.71 -1.27
N MET A 44 13.22 12.49 -0.61
CA MET A 44 12.58 13.66 -1.22
C MET A 44 13.59 14.74 -1.62
N GLN A 45 13.29 15.37 -2.76
CA GLN A 45 14.09 16.45 -3.32
C GLN A 45 14.02 17.72 -2.44
N GLU A 46 15.00 18.61 -2.60
CA GLU A 46 15.09 19.87 -1.86
C GLU A 46 13.82 20.74 -1.99
N SER A 47 13.13 20.64 -3.13
CA SER A 47 11.83 21.30 -3.36
C SER A 47 10.75 20.92 -2.33
N VAL A 48 10.75 19.68 -1.83
CA VAL A 48 9.82 19.24 -0.76
C VAL A 48 10.43 19.51 0.61
N VAL A 49 11.73 19.27 0.78
CA VAL A 49 12.41 19.42 2.08
C VAL A 49 12.36 20.86 2.58
N THR A 50 12.57 21.84 1.69
CA THR A 50 12.49 23.27 2.04
C THR A 50 11.09 23.66 2.54
N VAL A 51 10.03 23.11 1.94
CA VAL A 51 8.64 23.34 2.34
C VAL A 51 8.37 22.85 3.76
N ARG A 52 9.01 21.76 4.21
CA ARG A 52 8.88 21.22 5.58
C ARG A 52 9.32 22.19 6.68
N THR A 53 10.04 23.26 6.35
CA THR A 53 10.46 24.29 7.33
C THR A 53 9.48 25.46 7.42
N LYS A 54 8.53 25.55 6.49
CA LYS A 54 7.62 26.68 6.37
C LYS A 54 6.47 26.62 7.39
N PRO A 55 5.77 27.73 7.65
CA PRO A 55 4.51 27.74 8.38
C PRO A 55 3.42 26.93 7.68
N PHE A 56 2.40 26.50 8.42
CA PHE A 56 1.31 25.67 7.88
C PHE A 56 0.63 26.24 6.62
N PRO A 57 0.29 27.55 6.51
CA PRO A 57 -0.33 28.09 5.31
C PRO A 57 0.50 27.90 4.03
N GLU A 58 1.82 28.00 4.13
CA GLU A 58 2.72 27.76 2.99
C GLU A 58 2.85 26.26 2.68
N ARG A 59 2.92 25.41 3.72
CA ARG A 59 2.97 23.94 3.53
C ARG A 59 1.73 23.43 2.81
N ILE A 60 0.54 23.84 3.27
CA ILE A 60 -0.72 23.33 2.73
C ILE A 60 -0.96 23.83 1.31
N ALA A 61 -0.60 25.07 1.00
CA ALA A 61 -0.68 25.59 -0.37
C ALA A 61 0.25 24.82 -1.32
N ALA A 62 1.51 24.59 -0.93
CA ALA A 62 2.45 23.82 -1.74
C ALA A 62 2.00 22.37 -1.96
N ALA A 63 1.48 21.71 -0.93
CA ALA A 63 1.00 20.34 -1.03
C ALA A 63 -0.32 20.23 -1.84
N GLU A 64 -1.18 21.25 -1.80
CA GLU A 64 -2.36 21.34 -2.68
C GLU A 64 -1.96 21.48 -4.15
N GLU A 65 -0.91 22.25 -4.45
CA GLU A 65 -0.36 22.38 -5.81
C GLU A 65 0.23 21.05 -6.29
N MET A 66 1.06 20.38 -5.48
CA MET A 66 1.57 19.03 -5.78
C MET A 66 0.42 18.06 -6.09
N LYS A 67 -0.64 18.04 -5.25
CA LYS A 67 -1.83 17.23 -5.52
C LYS A 67 -2.52 17.62 -6.84
N HIS A 68 -2.60 18.90 -7.16
CA HIS A 68 -3.19 19.37 -8.42
C HIS A 68 -2.38 18.89 -9.63
N THR A 69 -1.05 18.99 -9.58
CA THR A 69 -0.14 18.41 -10.59
C THR A 69 -0.36 16.89 -10.70
N GLY A 70 -0.46 16.19 -9.58
CA GLY A 70 -0.77 14.75 -9.55
C GLY A 70 -2.09 14.40 -10.22
N ASN A 71 -3.14 15.21 -10.00
CA ASN A 71 -4.43 15.03 -10.68
C ASN A 71 -4.31 15.23 -12.19
N ALA A 72 -3.51 16.20 -12.64
CA ALA A 72 -3.26 16.43 -14.06
C ALA A 72 -2.56 15.22 -14.70
N HIS A 73 -1.51 14.69 -14.07
CA HIS A 73 -0.86 13.45 -14.52
C HIS A 73 -1.80 12.26 -14.53
N PHE A 74 -2.63 12.09 -13.48
CA PHE A 74 -3.58 11.00 -13.39
C PHE A 74 -4.61 11.03 -14.54
N ASN A 75 -5.09 12.22 -14.88
CA ASN A 75 -6.02 12.42 -16.00
C ASN A 75 -5.33 12.21 -17.36
N GLY A 76 -4.02 12.46 -17.45
CA GLY A 76 -3.19 12.14 -18.61
C GLY A 76 -2.69 10.69 -18.65
N GLU A 77 -3.20 9.81 -17.79
CA GLU A 77 -2.82 8.39 -17.65
C GLU A 77 -1.34 8.13 -17.27
N ALA A 78 -0.62 9.18 -16.85
CA ALA A 78 0.73 9.10 -16.30
C ALA A 78 0.64 8.76 -14.80
N LEU A 79 0.38 7.49 -14.49
CA LEU A 79 0.00 7.04 -13.14
C LEU A 79 1.16 7.08 -12.14
N GLU A 80 2.36 6.74 -12.57
CA GLU A 80 3.57 6.75 -11.76
C GLU A 80 3.96 8.18 -11.37
N GLU A 81 3.90 9.12 -12.32
CA GLU A 81 4.10 10.55 -12.08
C GLU A 81 3.01 11.11 -11.16
N ALA A 82 1.75 10.70 -11.36
CA ALA A 82 0.66 11.09 -10.48
C ALA A 82 0.91 10.65 -9.04
N VAL A 83 1.32 9.38 -8.84
CA VAL A 83 1.68 8.86 -7.52
C VAL A 83 2.82 9.67 -6.92
N ALA A 84 3.89 9.91 -7.66
CA ALA A 84 5.04 10.68 -7.17
C ALA A 84 4.62 12.07 -6.66
N GLU A 85 3.71 12.76 -7.34
CA GLU A 85 3.20 14.06 -6.88
C GLU A 85 2.33 13.96 -5.61
N TYR A 86 1.48 12.93 -5.48
CA TYR A 86 0.74 12.71 -4.24
C TYR A 86 1.65 12.35 -3.05
N GLU A 87 2.72 11.60 -3.31
CA GLU A 87 3.75 11.28 -2.31
C GLU A 87 4.50 12.53 -1.84
N LYS A 88 4.87 13.43 -2.75
CA LYS A 88 5.46 14.73 -2.40
C LYS A 88 4.53 15.52 -1.48
N ALA A 89 3.25 15.61 -1.82
CA ALA A 89 2.24 16.32 -1.02
C ALA A 89 2.13 15.76 0.41
N LEU A 90 2.14 14.44 0.57
CA LEU A 90 2.12 13.77 1.88
C LEU A 90 3.44 13.99 2.65
N ALA A 91 4.57 13.91 1.96
CA ALA A 91 5.91 14.01 2.53
C ALA A 91 6.29 15.42 3.00
N VAL A 92 5.46 16.43 2.74
CA VAL A 92 5.54 17.75 3.41
C VAL A 92 5.17 17.66 4.89
N PHE A 93 4.28 16.72 5.25
CA PHE A 93 3.70 16.64 6.59
C PHE A 93 4.13 15.42 7.37
N LYS A 94 4.26 14.26 6.73
CA LYS A 94 4.70 13.02 7.38
C LYS A 94 5.86 12.42 6.61
N TYR A 95 7.03 12.34 7.23
CA TYR A 95 8.24 11.92 6.53
C TYR A 95 9.28 11.27 7.45
N LEU A 96 10.20 10.57 6.80
CA LEU A 96 11.37 9.94 7.39
C LEU A 96 12.62 10.80 7.19
N GLU A 97 13.44 10.84 8.22
CA GLU A 97 14.81 11.33 8.18
C GLU A 97 15.74 10.27 8.75
N ASN A 98 17.00 10.29 8.32
CA ASN A 98 18.05 9.46 8.88
C ASN A 98 19.04 10.34 9.62
N LYS A 99 19.30 10.02 10.89
CA LYS A 99 20.20 10.78 11.77
C LYS A 99 21.68 10.63 11.40
N ASP A 100 22.07 9.54 10.75
CA ASP A 100 23.46 9.31 10.31
C ASP A 100 23.71 9.98 8.95
N PRO A 101 24.53 11.04 8.84
CA PRO A 101 24.82 11.70 7.56
C PRO A 101 25.46 10.77 6.50
N GLY A 102 26.06 9.66 6.94
CA GLY A 102 26.70 8.63 6.11
C GLY A 102 25.77 7.50 5.66
N TRP A 103 24.48 7.53 6.00
CA TRP A 103 23.54 6.43 5.75
C TRP A 103 23.46 6.00 4.28
N LYS A 104 23.62 6.94 3.34
CA LYS A 104 23.62 6.62 1.90
C LYS A 104 24.74 5.64 1.49
N LYS A 105 25.85 5.61 2.24
CA LYS A 105 26.97 4.69 2.01
C LYS A 105 26.89 3.42 2.88
N LYS A 106 26.45 3.59 4.13
CA LYS A 106 26.40 2.50 5.13
C LYS A 106 25.17 1.60 4.96
N GLY A 107 24.05 2.18 4.56
CA GLY A 107 22.74 1.53 4.51
C GLY A 107 21.74 2.23 5.42
N ILE A 108 20.49 1.77 5.36
CA ILE A 108 19.40 2.25 6.22
C ILE A 108 19.31 1.33 7.43
N GLU A 109 19.38 1.89 8.63
CA GLU A 109 19.18 1.14 9.89
C GLU A 109 17.99 1.74 10.64
N ASP A 110 17.13 0.89 11.18
CA ASP A 110 15.91 1.32 11.87
C ASP A 110 16.23 2.22 13.08
N SER A 111 17.37 1.99 13.76
CA SER A 111 17.84 2.81 14.89
C SER A 111 18.12 4.27 14.53
N ASP A 112 18.45 4.53 13.27
CA ASP A 112 18.78 5.87 12.78
C ASP A 112 17.56 6.60 12.19
N MET A 113 16.42 5.92 12.07
CA MET A 113 15.19 6.49 11.54
C MET A 113 14.57 7.47 12.54
N LEU A 114 14.19 8.65 12.02
CA LEU A 114 13.38 9.63 12.71
C LEU A 114 12.10 9.87 11.89
N ILE A 115 10.96 9.61 12.50
CA ILE A 115 9.65 9.92 11.92
C ILE A 115 9.23 11.30 12.42
N THR A 116 8.90 12.18 11.47
CA THR A 116 8.19 13.43 11.76
C THR A 116 6.78 13.34 11.22
N ASP A 117 5.76 13.61 12.06
CA ASP A 117 4.37 13.77 11.64
C ASP A 117 3.83 15.11 12.15
N PHE A 118 3.73 16.06 11.23
CA PHE A 118 3.29 17.42 11.50
C PHE A 118 1.83 17.45 11.93
N GLN A 119 1.57 18.09 13.07
CA GLN A 119 0.24 18.35 13.59
C GLN A 119 -0.01 19.85 13.63
N CYS A 120 -1.24 20.24 13.30
CA CYS A 120 -1.70 21.62 13.43
C CYS A 120 -2.24 21.85 14.83
N ASN A 121 -1.92 22.99 15.43
CA ASN A 121 -2.47 23.37 16.73
C ASN A 121 -3.95 23.76 16.64
N ASN A 122 -4.37 24.28 15.48
CA ASN A 122 -5.73 24.72 15.21
C ASN A 122 -6.58 23.56 14.64
N PRO A 123 -7.78 23.28 15.20
CA PRO A 123 -8.65 22.22 14.69
C PRO A 123 -9.08 22.38 13.22
N GLU A 124 -9.28 23.62 12.74
CA GLU A 124 -9.67 23.85 11.35
C GLU A 124 -8.54 23.51 10.37
N ASP A 125 -7.32 23.93 10.71
CA ASP A 125 -6.11 23.61 9.95
C ASP A 125 -5.83 22.11 9.98
N GLN A 126 -6.00 21.47 11.15
CA GLN A 126 -5.87 20.01 11.27
C GLN A 126 -6.89 19.30 10.40
N LYS A 127 -8.14 19.78 10.36
CA LYS A 127 -9.18 19.22 9.48
C LYS A 127 -8.80 19.39 8.01
N ARG A 128 -8.30 20.56 7.60
CA ARG A 128 -7.83 20.80 6.23
C ARG A 128 -6.69 19.86 5.85
N LEU A 129 -5.72 19.68 6.75
CA LEU A 129 -4.62 18.74 6.56
C LEU A 129 -5.12 17.28 6.43
N THR A 130 -6.03 16.86 7.30
CA THR A 130 -6.63 15.51 7.25
C THR A 130 -7.35 15.28 5.93
N LEU A 131 -8.13 16.26 5.45
CA LEU A 131 -8.83 16.17 4.15
C LEU A 131 -7.85 16.08 2.97
N LEU A 132 -6.73 16.82 3.03
CA LEU A 132 -5.67 16.70 2.03
C LEU A 132 -5.04 15.30 2.03
N LYS A 133 -4.64 14.80 3.21
CA LYS A 133 -4.05 13.45 3.38
C LYS A 133 -5.00 12.37 2.83
N ILE A 134 -6.28 12.40 3.23
CA ILE A 134 -7.32 11.48 2.72
C ILE A 134 -7.40 11.53 1.19
N SER A 135 -7.42 12.74 0.60
CA SER A 135 -7.47 12.88 -0.85
C SER A 135 -6.26 12.27 -1.56
N CYS A 136 -5.05 12.51 -1.04
CA CYS A 136 -3.82 11.95 -1.63
C CYS A 136 -3.77 10.43 -1.48
N TYR A 137 -4.08 9.88 -0.31
CA TYR A 137 -4.12 8.43 -0.11
C TYR A 137 -5.15 7.73 -1.00
N LEU A 138 -6.35 8.30 -1.13
CA LEU A 138 -7.36 7.80 -2.05
C LEU A 138 -6.88 7.83 -3.52
N ASN A 139 -6.18 8.89 -3.92
CA ASN A 139 -5.65 9.02 -5.28
C ASN A 139 -4.50 8.02 -5.54
N ILE A 140 -3.60 7.84 -4.58
CA ILE A 140 -2.57 6.78 -4.63
C ILE A 140 -3.24 5.41 -4.73
N ALA A 141 -4.27 5.14 -3.92
CA ALA A 141 -4.96 3.85 -3.95
C ALA A 141 -5.55 3.53 -5.32
N VAL A 142 -6.21 4.48 -5.99
CA VAL A 142 -6.77 4.23 -7.33
C VAL A 142 -5.68 4.12 -8.40
N ALA A 143 -4.61 4.91 -8.34
CA ALA A 143 -3.48 4.81 -9.27
C ALA A 143 -2.76 3.46 -9.12
N LYS A 144 -2.45 3.05 -7.90
CA LYS A 144 -1.80 1.77 -7.61
C LYS A 144 -2.69 0.57 -7.96
N LEU A 145 -4.00 0.68 -7.81
CA LEU A 145 -4.93 -0.33 -8.31
C LEU A 145 -4.83 -0.51 -9.84
N LYS A 146 -4.77 0.60 -10.59
CA LYS A 146 -4.60 0.57 -12.05
C LYS A 146 -3.23 0.01 -12.46
N LEU A 147 -2.17 0.32 -11.70
CA LEU A 147 -0.82 -0.22 -11.87
C LEU A 147 -0.68 -1.69 -11.41
N LYS A 148 -1.76 -2.31 -10.91
CA LYS A 148 -1.76 -3.68 -10.35
C LYS A 148 -0.83 -3.85 -9.15
N GLU A 149 -0.50 -2.76 -8.46
CA GLU A 149 0.24 -2.75 -7.21
C GLU A 149 -0.72 -2.85 -6.02
N TYR A 150 -1.34 -4.02 -5.88
CA TYR A 150 -2.46 -4.22 -4.97
C TYR A 150 -2.10 -4.06 -3.48
N ALA A 151 -0.89 -4.46 -3.07
CA ALA A 151 -0.45 -4.31 -1.68
C ALA A 151 -0.37 -2.84 -1.26
N VAL A 152 0.22 -1.99 -2.10
CA VAL A 152 0.32 -0.54 -1.86
C VAL A 152 -1.05 0.13 -1.91
N CYS A 153 -1.94 -0.33 -2.79
CA CYS A 153 -3.34 0.11 -2.83
C CYS A 153 -4.06 -0.16 -1.49
N ILE A 154 -3.91 -1.38 -0.94
CA ILE A 154 -4.50 -1.76 0.33
C ILE A 154 -3.96 -0.90 1.47
N GLN A 155 -2.64 -0.70 1.54
CA GLN A 155 -2.01 0.16 2.54
C GLN A 155 -2.51 1.61 2.46
N ALA A 156 -2.65 2.19 1.25
CA ALA A 156 -3.21 3.53 1.09
C ALA A 156 -4.69 3.61 1.50
N CYS A 157 -5.46 2.55 1.29
CA CYS A 157 -6.83 2.48 1.82
C CYS A 157 -6.85 2.37 3.35
N ASP A 158 -5.92 1.64 3.95
CA ASP A 158 -5.76 1.54 5.40
C ASP A 158 -5.42 2.90 6.01
N ASP A 159 -4.42 3.60 5.48
CA ASP A 159 -4.08 4.98 5.89
C ASP A 159 -5.27 5.95 5.74
N THR A 160 -6.11 5.75 4.72
CA THR A 160 -7.35 6.53 4.57
C THR A 160 -8.35 6.22 5.68
N LEU A 161 -8.53 4.94 6.02
CA LEU A 161 -9.50 4.50 7.02
C LEU A 161 -9.08 4.84 8.45
N ASP A 162 -7.77 4.95 8.71
CA ASP A 162 -7.25 5.45 9.98
C ASP A 162 -7.62 6.93 10.19
N LEU A 163 -7.70 7.72 9.11
CA LEU A 163 -8.10 9.12 9.15
C LEU A 163 -9.63 9.33 9.05
N ASP A 164 -10.32 8.51 8.25
CA ASP A 164 -11.76 8.52 8.05
C ASP A 164 -12.31 7.08 8.04
N PRO A 165 -12.67 6.53 9.21
CA PRO A 165 -13.19 5.16 9.34
C PRO A 165 -14.50 4.91 8.59
N LYS A 166 -15.18 5.96 8.12
CA LYS A 166 -16.44 5.90 7.38
C LYS A 166 -16.24 6.11 5.87
N ASN A 167 -15.01 6.05 5.37
CA ASN A 167 -14.75 6.30 3.96
C ASN A 167 -15.19 5.14 3.05
N VAL A 168 -16.35 5.30 2.41
CA VAL A 168 -16.93 4.31 1.47
C VAL A 168 -15.98 3.99 0.30
N LYS A 169 -15.27 5.01 -0.22
CA LYS A 169 -14.34 4.83 -1.35
C LYS A 169 -13.14 3.96 -0.97
N ALA A 170 -12.60 4.14 0.23
CA ALA A 170 -11.49 3.33 0.73
C ALA A 170 -11.88 1.86 0.90
N TYR A 171 -13.02 1.58 1.55
CA TYR A 171 -13.53 0.21 1.68
C TYR A 171 -13.76 -0.46 0.32
N TYR A 172 -14.40 0.26 -0.61
CA TYR A 172 -14.67 -0.25 -1.95
C TYR A 172 -13.37 -0.58 -2.72
N ARG A 173 -12.40 0.35 -2.75
CA ARG A 173 -11.13 0.15 -3.46
C ARG A 173 -10.28 -0.94 -2.82
N ARG A 174 -10.26 -1.02 -1.48
CA ARG A 174 -9.58 -2.11 -0.76
C ARG A 174 -10.19 -3.47 -1.11
N ALA A 175 -11.53 -3.56 -1.20
CA ALA A 175 -12.20 -4.78 -1.63
C ALA A 175 -11.81 -5.17 -3.06
N GLN A 176 -11.77 -4.21 -3.99
CA GLN A 176 -11.29 -4.45 -5.36
C GLN A 176 -9.85 -4.94 -5.38
N ALA A 177 -8.94 -4.30 -4.63
CA ALA A 177 -7.54 -4.69 -4.56
C ALA A 177 -7.33 -6.09 -3.98
N LEU A 178 -8.22 -6.56 -3.10
CA LEU A 178 -8.18 -7.92 -2.55
C LEU A 178 -8.59 -9.01 -3.53
N ILE A 179 -9.49 -8.72 -4.49
CA ILE A 179 -10.05 -9.74 -5.40
C ILE A 179 -9.46 -9.71 -6.82
N THR A 180 -8.83 -8.60 -7.20
CA THR A 180 -8.25 -8.44 -8.55
C THR A 180 -7.01 -9.30 -8.81
N PRO A 181 -6.08 -9.52 -7.85
CA PRO A 181 -4.94 -10.39 -8.08
C PRO A 181 -5.39 -11.81 -8.46
N PRO A 182 -4.77 -12.46 -9.46
CA PRO A 182 -5.09 -13.86 -9.80
C PRO A 182 -4.82 -14.86 -8.66
N SER A 183 -3.93 -14.50 -7.73
CA SER A 183 -3.61 -15.30 -6.54
C SER A 183 -4.65 -15.18 -5.42
N SER A 184 -5.69 -14.36 -5.58
CA SER A 184 -6.69 -14.12 -4.54
C SER A 184 -7.53 -15.37 -4.32
N GLY A 185 -7.57 -15.84 -3.07
CA GLY A 185 -8.28 -17.05 -2.70
C GLY A 185 -9.52 -16.76 -1.85
N ALA A 186 -10.07 -17.84 -1.29
CA ALA A 186 -11.20 -17.84 -0.38
C ALA A 186 -11.12 -16.74 0.72
N LEU A 187 -9.94 -16.56 1.32
CA LEU A 187 -9.71 -15.62 2.41
C LEU A 187 -9.83 -14.16 1.95
N GLU A 188 -9.22 -13.82 0.82
CA GLU A 188 -9.26 -12.47 0.25
C GLU A 188 -10.68 -12.09 -0.16
N PHE A 189 -11.44 -13.02 -0.73
CA PHE A 189 -12.85 -12.82 -1.06
C PHE A 189 -13.71 -12.58 0.20
N ASP A 190 -13.52 -13.37 1.26
CA ASP A 190 -14.24 -13.17 2.52
C ASP A 190 -13.90 -11.80 3.14
N ARG A 191 -12.63 -11.37 3.08
CA ARG A 191 -12.20 -10.03 3.51
C ARG A 191 -12.81 -8.93 2.65
N ALA A 192 -12.88 -9.10 1.33
CA ALA A 192 -13.48 -8.13 0.42
C ALA A 192 -14.98 -7.96 0.68
N ILE A 193 -15.71 -9.06 0.89
CA ILE A 193 -17.12 -9.04 1.27
C ILE A 193 -17.32 -8.26 2.58
N SER A 194 -16.47 -8.51 3.60
CA SER A 194 -16.53 -7.78 4.86
C SER A 194 -16.34 -6.26 4.67
N ASN A 195 -15.38 -5.85 3.83
CA ASN A 195 -15.18 -4.43 3.50
C ASN A 195 -16.41 -3.83 2.80
N LEU A 196 -17.01 -4.54 1.86
CA LEU A 196 -18.20 -4.08 1.13
C LEU A 196 -19.45 -4.02 2.01
N GLN A 197 -19.58 -4.93 2.99
CA GLN A 197 -20.64 -4.85 4.00
C GLN A 197 -20.50 -3.60 4.86
N LYS A 198 -19.28 -3.25 5.29
CA LYS A 198 -19.02 -1.99 6.00
C LYS A 198 -19.36 -0.78 5.13
N ALA A 199 -18.92 -0.78 3.87
CA ALA A 199 -19.23 0.29 2.92
C ALA A 199 -20.75 0.44 2.71
N TYR A 200 -21.47 -0.67 2.55
CA TYR A 200 -22.92 -0.70 2.38
C TYR A 200 -23.67 -0.22 3.63
N ALA A 201 -23.17 -0.53 4.84
CA ALA A 201 -23.75 -0.04 6.08
C ALA A 201 -23.66 1.49 6.21
N ILE A 202 -22.63 2.11 5.62
CA ILE A 202 -22.42 3.57 5.61
C ILE A 202 -23.26 4.24 4.51
N ASP A 203 -23.21 3.70 3.29
CA ASP A 203 -23.95 4.23 2.13
C ASP A 203 -24.68 3.09 1.40
N ARG A 204 -25.96 2.92 1.74
CA ARG A 204 -26.82 1.86 1.19
C ARG A 204 -27.23 2.11 -0.27
N GLU A 205 -27.17 3.36 -0.72
CA GLU A 205 -27.58 3.73 -2.08
C GLU A 205 -26.44 3.66 -3.09
N ASN A 206 -25.22 3.42 -2.63
CA ASN A 206 -24.07 3.24 -3.51
C ASN A 206 -24.27 2.04 -4.45
N ARG A 207 -24.49 2.32 -5.74
CA ARG A 207 -24.77 1.29 -6.75
C ARG A 207 -23.59 0.35 -6.97
N GLU A 208 -22.37 0.88 -6.97
CA GLU A 208 -21.15 0.10 -7.20
C GLU A 208 -20.88 -0.87 -6.05
N VAL A 209 -21.01 -0.42 -4.80
CA VAL A 209 -20.88 -1.29 -3.62
C VAL A 209 -21.92 -2.40 -3.64
N ARG A 210 -23.20 -2.06 -3.89
CA ARG A 210 -24.29 -3.06 -3.97
C ARG A 210 -24.05 -4.10 -5.06
N LYS A 211 -23.61 -3.65 -6.24
CA LYS A 211 -23.32 -4.53 -7.36
C LYS A 211 -22.20 -5.50 -7.01
N LEU A 212 -21.04 -4.98 -6.60
CA LEU A 212 -19.88 -5.81 -6.30
C LEU A 212 -20.13 -6.75 -5.11
N LEU A 213 -20.83 -6.29 -4.07
CA LEU A 213 -21.16 -7.12 -2.91
C LEU A 213 -22.01 -8.34 -3.33
N ARG A 214 -23.02 -8.14 -4.18
CA ARG A 214 -23.86 -9.24 -4.68
C ARG A 214 -23.04 -10.23 -5.51
N GLU A 215 -22.23 -9.73 -6.43
CA GLU A 215 -21.37 -10.55 -7.29
C GLU A 215 -20.44 -11.43 -6.45
N LEU A 216 -19.75 -10.85 -5.45
CA LEU A 216 -18.84 -11.60 -4.59
C LEU A 216 -19.56 -12.60 -3.70
N MET A 217 -20.72 -12.26 -3.14
CA MET A 217 -21.51 -13.19 -2.33
C MET A 217 -21.99 -14.39 -3.15
N GLU A 218 -22.44 -14.17 -4.38
CA GLU A 218 -22.87 -15.25 -5.28
C GLU A 218 -21.70 -16.16 -5.66
N GLN A 219 -20.57 -15.57 -6.08
CA GLN A 219 -19.35 -16.32 -6.40
C GLN A 219 -18.87 -17.15 -5.20
N ARG A 220 -18.86 -16.55 -4.00
CA ARG A 220 -18.40 -17.24 -2.79
C ARG A 220 -19.34 -18.36 -2.38
N SER A 221 -20.65 -18.17 -2.53
CA SER A 221 -21.64 -19.22 -2.27
C SER A 221 -21.46 -20.41 -3.21
N LYS A 222 -21.28 -20.15 -4.52
CA LYS A 222 -21.02 -21.21 -5.52
C LYS A 222 -19.73 -21.97 -5.21
N GLN A 223 -18.66 -21.25 -4.87
CA GLN A 223 -17.38 -21.88 -4.50
C GLN A 223 -17.56 -22.79 -3.28
N ARG A 224 -18.23 -22.32 -2.21
CA ARG A 224 -18.46 -23.13 -1.01
C ARG A 224 -19.32 -24.37 -1.28
N ALA A 225 -20.31 -24.28 -2.17
CA ALA A 225 -21.11 -25.43 -2.58
C ALA A 225 -20.25 -26.46 -3.34
N LEU A 226 -19.44 -26.01 -4.30
CA LEU A 226 -18.52 -26.87 -5.05
C LEU A 226 -17.49 -27.54 -4.14
N ASP A 227 -16.89 -26.78 -3.22
CA ASP A 227 -15.95 -27.29 -2.23
C ASP A 227 -16.63 -28.38 -1.38
N LYS A 228 -17.86 -28.13 -0.91
CA LYS A 228 -18.63 -29.11 -0.12
C LYS A 228 -18.90 -30.39 -0.92
N GLU A 229 -19.33 -30.30 -2.17
CA GLU A 229 -19.58 -31.45 -3.04
C GLU A 229 -18.29 -32.25 -3.28
N THR A 230 -17.20 -31.56 -3.60
CA THR A 230 -15.90 -32.17 -3.93
C THR A 230 -15.28 -32.87 -2.72
N PHE A 231 -15.31 -32.23 -1.55
CA PHE A 231 -14.60 -32.72 -0.37
C PHE A 231 -15.47 -33.62 0.54
N SER A 232 -16.79 -33.53 0.50
CA SER A 232 -17.67 -34.42 1.30
C SER A 232 -17.53 -35.90 0.92
N GLY A 233 -17.24 -36.21 -0.35
CA GLY A 233 -16.95 -37.57 -0.80
C GLY A 233 -15.55 -38.07 -0.43
N MET A 234 -14.61 -37.18 -0.11
CA MET A 234 -13.22 -37.52 0.18
C MET A 234 -13.03 -38.05 1.61
N PHE A 235 -13.79 -37.53 2.58
CA PHE A 235 -13.77 -38.02 3.97
C PHE A 235 -14.44 -39.39 4.15
N ASN A 236 -15.41 -39.75 3.30
CA ASN A 236 -16.07 -41.05 3.36
C ASN A 236 -15.23 -42.20 2.78
N ARG A 237 -14.14 -41.91 2.06
CA ARG A 237 -13.25 -42.91 1.42
C ARG A 237 -11.96 -43.19 2.20
N GLY A 238 -11.73 -42.48 3.30
CA GLY A 238 -10.61 -42.73 4.21
C GLY A 238 -10.96 -43.75 5.30
N GLN A 239 -11.33 -44.97 4.92
CA GLN A 239 -11.24 -46.09 5.87
C GLN A 239 -9.75 -46.44 6.02
N VAL A 240 -9.23 -46.15 7.21
CA VAL A 240 -7.90 -46.60 7.66
C VAL A 240 -7.92 -48.13 7.58
N TYR A 241 -7.00 -48.72 6.81
CA TYR A 241 -6.77 -50.16 6.84
C TYR A 241 -6.52 -50.55 8.30
N GLY A 242 -7.38 -51.40 8.86
CA GLY A 242 -7.11 -52.02 10.15
C GLY A 242 -5.91 -52.95 9.99
N ASP A 243 -4.86 -52.70 10.75
CA ASP A 243 -3.72 -53.60 10.85
C ASP A 243 -4.20 -54.92 11.49
N GLU A 244 -4.18 -56.01 10.72
CA GLU A 244 -4.19 -57.40 11.21
C GLU A 244 -2.80 -58.01 11.07
#